data_AF-A0AAV0VIF9-F1
#
_entry.id   AF-A0AAV0VIF9-F1
#
_cell.length_a   1.000
_cell.length_b   1.000
_cell.length_c   1.000
_cell.angle_alpha   90.00
_cell.angle_beta   90.00
_cell.angle_gamma   90.00
#
_symmetry.space_group_name_H-M   'P 1'
#
loop_
_entity.id
_entity.type
_entity.pdbx_description
1 polymer ?
#
loop_
_entity_poly.entity_id
_entity_poly.type
_entity_poly.pdbx_seq_one_letter_code
_entity_poly.pdbx_strand_id
1 'polypeptide(L)'
;MLEKIEDNELGVDLTPRKLQEKITYFFAPKKYLGNQIKSYGGFLNYSIQYTSNLFGSAVGGPDVILYGHDTYLFYFSLEQPASSTLFPNFVEIVEQNSY
;
A
#
# COMPACT_ATOMS: atom_id res chain seq x y z
N MET A 1 6.94 14.34 6.42
CA MET A 1 6.21 15.04 5.35
C MET A 1 6.11 14.05 4.20
N LEU A 2 4.95 13.86 3.57
CA LEU A 2 4.86 13.00 2.37
C LEU A 2 5.60 13.72 1.24
N GLU A 3 6.61 13.07 0.67
CA GLU A 3 7.32 13.59 -0.49
C GLU A 3 6.82 12.86 -1.73
N LYS A 4 6.18 13.61 -2.62
CA LYS A 4 5.87 13.12 -3.96
C LYS A 4 7.17 13.20 -4.77
N ILE A 5 7.69 12.05 -5.15
CA ILE A 5 8.93 11.95 -5.93
C ILE A 5 8.60 12.06 -7.43
N GLU A 6 7.53 11.37 -7.87
CA GLU A 6 6.95 11.46 -9.22
C GLU A 6 5.41 11.32 -9.20
N ASP A 7 4.72 11.39 -10.35
CA ASP A 7 3.26 11.22 -10.43
C ASP A 7 2.75 9.87 -9.88
N ASN A 8 3.61 8.85 -9.84
CA ASN A 8 3.30 7.49 -9.41
C ASN A 8 4.17 6.97 -8.26
N GLU A 9 5.08 7.80 -7.76
CA GLU A 9 6.03 7.41 -6.71
C GLU A 9 5.81 8.26 -5.46
N LEU A 10 5.65 7.57 -4.34
CA LEU A 10 5.39 8.17 -3.04
C LEU A 10 6.48 7.72 -2.08
N GLY A 11 7.13 8.68 -1.44
CA GLY A 11 8.15 8.44 -0.42
C GLY A 11 7.80 9.13 0.89
N VAL A 12 8.17 8.51 2.01
CA VAL A 12 8.05 9.13 3.33
C VAL A 12 9.11 8.61 4.27
N ASP A 13 9.69 9.51 5.07
CA ASP A 13 10.55 9.15 6.19
C ASP A 13 9.69 8.85 7.43
N LEU A 14 9.76 7.59 7.90
CA LEU A 14 9.08 7.08 9.09
C LEU A 14 9.99 6.99 10.32
N THR A 15 11.26 7.41 10.22
CA THR A 15 12.23 7.45 11.32
C THR A 15 11.83 8.37 12.51
N PRO A 16 11.09 9.49 12.31
CA PRO A 16 10.73 10.38 13.41
C PRO A 16 10.00 9.66 14.56
N ARG A 17 10.41 9.95 15.81
CA ARG A 17 9.86 9.30 17.04
C ARG A 17 8.34 9.31 17.15
N LYS A 18 7.67 10.36 16.64
CA LYS A 18 6.20 10.48 16.67
C LYS A 18 5.49 9.43 15.80
N LEU A 19 6.20 8.85 14.84
CA LEU A 19 5.70 7.84 13.90
C LEU A 19 6.20 6.43 14.24
N GLN A 20 7.12 6.31 15.21
CA GLN A 20 7.52 4.99 15.72
C GLN A 20 6.29 4.26 16.24
N GLU A 21 6.20 2.97 15.94
CA GLU A 21 5.09 2.07 16.30
C GLU A 21 3.73 2.42 15.66
N LYS A 22 3.66 3.37 14.73
CA LYS A 22 2.43 3.69 13.99
C LYS A 22 2.39 3.01 12.63
N ILE A 23 1.29 2.31 12.39
CA ILE A 23 0.95 1.82 11.05
C ILE A 23 0.58 3.03 10.18
N THR A 24 1.25 3.16 9.03
CA THR A 24 1.04 4.27 8.09
C THR A 24 0.74 3.71 6.71
N TYR A 25 -0.24 4.32 6.04
CA TYR A 25 -0.64 3.95 4.69
C TYR A 25 -0.36 5.10 3.71
N PHE A 26 0.05 4.74 2.50
CA PHE A 26 0.13 5.68 1.39
C PHE A 26 -1.26 5.84 0.76
N PHE A 27 -1.64 7.09 0.48
CA PHE A 27 -2.81 7.35 -0.35
C PHE A 27 -2.43 7.26 -1.82
N ALA A 28 -3.23 6.53 -2.60
CA ALA A 28 -3.01 6.42 -4.03
C ALA A 28 -3.06 7.80 -4.72
N PRO A 29 -2.24 8.04 -5.76
CA PRO A 29 -2.33 9.26 -6.56
C PRO A 29 -3.73 9.47 -7.15
N LYS A 30 -4.11 10.74 -7.38
CA LYS A 30 -5.47 11.14 -7.80
C LYS A 30 -6.04 10.36 -9.00
N LYS A 31 -5.19 9.91 -9.92
CA LYS A 31 -5.60 9.14 -11.12
C LYS A 31 -6.19 7.76 -10.81
N TYR A 32 -5.89 7.20 -9.63
CA TYR A 32 -6.42 5.92 -9.15
C TYR A 32 -7.67 6.09 -8.28
N LEU A 33 -8.13 7.32 -8.08
CA LEU A 33 -9.32 7.63 -7.29
C LEU A 33 -10.53 7.86 -8.21
N GLY A 34 -11.71 8.03 -7.61
CA GLY A 34 -12.95 8.29 -8.34
C GLY A 34 -13.62 7.03 -8.88
N ASN A 35 -14.36 7.17 -10.00
CA ASN A 35 -15.08 6.05 -10.59
C ASN A 35 -14.11 5.11 -11.33
N GLN A 36 -13.81 3.98 -10.71
CA GLN A 36 -12.92 2.94 -11.24
C GLN A 36 -13.68 1.64 -11.55
N ILE A 37 -14.97 1.70 -11.90
CA ILE A 37 -15.76 0.50 -12.28
C ILE A 37 -15.10 -0.30 -13.41
N LYS A 38 -14.38 0.38 -14.30
CA LYS A 38 -13.66 -0.26 -15.42
C LYS A 38 -12.46 -1.10 -14.98
N SER A 39 -12.03 -0.97 -13.72
CA SER A 39 -10.92 -1.72 -13.16
C SER A 39 -11.35 -3.09 -12.61
N TYR A 40 -12.65 -3.35 -12.51
CA TYR A 40 -13.18 -4.65 -12.08
C TYR A 40 -12.70 -5.79 -13.01
N GLY A 41 -12.19 -6.88 -12.43
CA GLY A 41 -11.56 -7.97 -13.15
C GLY A 41 -10.14 -7.66 -13.67
N GLY A 42 -9.59 -6.50 -13.33
CA GLY A 42 -8.20 -6.11 -13.62
C GLY A 42 -7.28 -6.23 -12.42
N PHE A 43 -6.07 -5.67 -12.55
CA PHE A 43 -5.02 -5.74 -11.53
C PHE A 43 -4.52 -4.35 -11.13
N LEU A 44 -4.46 -4.08 -9.82
CA LEU A 44 -3.67 -2.99 -9.25
C LEU A 44 -2.23 -3.48 -9.07
N ASN A 45 -1.34 -3.08 -9.97
CA ASN A 45 0.08 -3.39 -9.89
C ASN A 45 0.82 -2.28 -9.12
N TYR A 46 1.68 -2.66 -8.18
CA TYR A 46 2.49 -1.74 -7.41
C TYR A 46 3.84 -2.36 -7.04
N SER A 47 4.82 -1.52 -6.73
CA SER A 47 6.08 -1.96 -6.17
C SER A 47 6.34 -1.20 -4.88
N ILE A 48 6.88 -1.88 -3.86
CA ILE A 48 7.23 -1.28 -2.59
C ILE A 48 8.71 -1.51 -2.29
N GLN A 49 9.36 -0.48 -1.76
CA GLN A 49 10.69 -0.57 -1.20
C GLN A 49 10.68 0.19 0.12
N TYR A 50 11.28 -0.39 1.15
CA TYR A 50 11.44 0.25 2.45
C TYR A 50 12.83 -0.05 3.00
N THR A 51 13.28 0.79 3.92
CA THR A 51 14.45 0.51 4.74
C THR A 51 14.01 0.46 6.20
N SER A 52 14.63 -0.43 6.97
CA SER A 52 14.38 -0.54 8.40
C SER A 52 15.69 -0.52 9.17
N ASN A 53 15.61 -0.11 10.44
CA ASN A 53 16.75 -0.22 11.35
C ASN A 53 16.97 -1.70 11.72
N LEU A 54 18.11 -1.99 12.38
CA LEU A 54 18.50 -3.34 12.82
C LEU A 54 17.41 -4.12 13.60
N PHE A 55 16.44 -3.44 14.19
CA PHE A 55 15.33 -4.01 14.95
C PHE A 55 13.97 -3.72 14.31
N GLY A 56 13.87 -3.82 12.99
CA GLY A 56 12.60 -3.76 12.28
C GLY A 56 11.63 -4.85 12.77
N SER A 57 10.36 -4.49 12.96
CA SER A 57 9.30 -5.44 13.32
C SER A 57 8.30 -5.54 12.17
N ALA A 58 7.77 -6.74 11.94
CA ALA A 58 6.67 -6.93 11.01
C ALA A 58 5.46 -6.09 11.44
N VAL A 59 4.82 -5.44 10.47
CA VAL A 59 3.60 -4.66 10.71
C VAL A 59 2.39 -5.57 10.49
N GLY A 60 1.49 -5.63 11.46
CA GLY A 60 0.22 -6.36 11.35
C GLY A 60 -0.87 -5.49 10.75
N GLY A 61 -1.25 -5.73 9.50
CA GLY A 61 -2.33 -5.02 8.82
C GLY A 61 -2.47 -5.45 7.35
N PRO A 62 -3.54 -5.00 6.65
CA PRO A 62 -3.67 -5.20 5.22
C PRO A 62 -2.58 -4.41 4.47
N ASP A 63 -2.12 -4.95 3.34
CA ASP A 63 -1.15 -4.28 2.47
C ASP A 63 -1.83 -3.28 1.54
N VAL A 64 -3.03 -3.61 1.06
CA VAL A 64 -3.86 -2.73 0.24
C VAL A 64 -5.24 -2.64 0.84
N ILE A 65 -5.73 -1.41 0.95
CA ILE A 65 -7.09 -1.09 1.37
C ILE A 65 -7.75 -0.36 0.21
N LEU A 66 -8.79 -0.95 -0.36
CA LEU A 66 -9.66 -0.27 -1.32
C LEU A 66 -10.92 0.18 -0.61
N TYR A 67 -11.32 1.43 -0.86
CA TYR A 67 -12.53 2.01 -0.32
C TYR A 67 -13.37 2.63 -1.42
N GLY A 68 -14.64 2.26 -1.50
CA GLY A 68 -15.59 2.81 -2.46
C GLY A 68 -17.00 2.31 -2.18
N HIS A 69 -18.01 3.11 -2.52
CA HIS A 69 -19.42 2.80 -2.26
C HIS A 69 -19.66 2.28 -0.83
N ASP A 70 -19.10 2.99 0.15
CA ASP A 70 -19.18 2.68 1.58
C ASP A 70 -18.71 1.28 2.00
N THR A 71 -17.88 0.64 1.16
CA THR A 71 -17.34 -0.70 1.36
C THR A 71 -15.82 -0.67 1.38
N TYR A 72 -15.23 -1.51 2.23
CA TYR A 72 -13.78 -1.72 2.31
C TYR A 72 -13.43 -3.11 1.79
N LEU A 73 -12.38 -3.19 0.97
CA LEU A 73 -11.73 -4.44 0.59
C LEU A 73 -10.32 -4.43 1.17
N PHE A 74 -9.96 -5.51 1.84
CA PHE A 74 -8.67 -5.66 2.51
C PHE A 74 -7.87 -6.78 1.85
N TYR A 75 -6.67 -6.46 1.38
CA TYR A 75 -5.76 -7.42 0.78
C TYR A 75 -4.54 -7.66 1.66
N PHE A 76 -4.16 -8.92 1.79
CA PHE A 76 -3.00 -9.37 2.56
C PHE A 76 -2.12 -10.23 1.66
N SER A 77 -0.85 -9.85 1.53
CA SER A 77 0.15 -10.60 0.78
C SER A 77 0.66 -11.75 1.62
N LEU A 78 0.99 -12.86 0.96
CA LEU A 78 1.60 -14.02 1.63
C LEU A 78 3.06 -13.74 2.03
N GLU A 79 3.74 -12.88 1.28
CA GLU A 79 5.17 -12.60 1.46
C GLU A 79 5.38 -11.16 1.92
N GLN A 80 6.30 -10.99 2.87
CA GLN A 80 6.78 -9.68 3.28
C GLN A 80 8.08 -9.33 2.54
N PRO A 81 8.20 -8.11 1.99
CA PRO A 81 9.39 -7.70 1.27
C PRO A 81 10.63 -7.65 2.17
N ALA A 82 11.78 -8.01 1.62
CA ALA A 82 13.07 -7.79 2.28
C ALA A 82 13.41 -6.30 2.33
N SER A 83 14.03 -5.86 3.42
CA SER A 83 14.52 -4.46 3.54
C SER A 83 15.47 -4.12 2.38
N SER A 84 15.34 -2.90 1.88
CA SER A 84 16.13 -2.31 0.79
C SER A 84 15.95 -2.96 -0.58
N THR A 85 14.99 -3.87 -0.76
CA THR A 85 14.69 -4.52 -2.05
C THR A 85 13.41 -3.96 -2.65
N LEU A 86 13.41 -3.70 -3.96
CA LEU A 86 12.20 -3.38 -4.71
C LEU A 86 11.35 -4.64 -4.87
N PHE A 87 10.17 -4.64 -4.28
CA PHE A 87 9.26 -5.79 -4.30
C PHE A 87 8.02 -5.48 -5.16
N PRO A 88 7.88 -6.08 -6.34
CA PRO A 88 6.68 -5.95 -7.15
C PRO A 88 5.56 -6.84 -6.58
N ASN A 89 4.33 -6.33 -6.59
CA ASN A 89 3.15 -7.06 -6.17
C ASN A 89 1.92 -6.57 -6.95
N PHE A 90 0.83 -7.32 -6.87
CA PHE A 90 -0.42 -6.96 -7.51
C PHE A 90 -1.62 -7.41 -6.67
N VAL A 91 -2.73 -6.70 -6.86
CA VAL A 91 -4.04 -7.08 -6.31
C VAL A 91 -5.01 -7.23 -7.45
N GLU A 92 -5.68 -8.37 -7.55
CA GLU A 92 -6.81 -8.54 -8.45
C GLU A 92 -8.05 -7.84 -7.88
N ILE A 93 -8.72 -7.04 -8.70
CA ILE A 93 -9.87 -6.23 -8.28
C ILE A 93 -11.15 -7.04 -8.55
N VAL A 94 -11.50 -7.89 -7.59
CA VAL A 94 -12.67 -8.78 -7.62
C VAL A 94 -13.43 -8.75 -6.29
N GLU A 95 -14.73 -9.10 -6.32
CA GLU A 95 -15.63 -9.02 -5.15
C GLU A 95 -15.33 -10.08 -4.08
N GLN A 96 -14.56 -11.13 -4.43
CA GLN A 96 -14.14 -12.17 -3.49
C GLN A 96 -13.23 -11.65 -2.37
N ASN A 97 -12.70 -10.44 -2.51
CA ASN A 97 -11.83 -9.79 -1.52
C ASN A 97 -12.60 -8.94 -0.49
N SER A 98 -13.94 -9.05 -0.45
CA SER A 98 -14.80 -8.41 0.56
C SER A 98 -14.95 -9.34 1.78
N TYR A 99 -14.61 -8.85 2.98
CA TYR A 99 -14.96 -9.51 4.24
C TYR A 99 -16.25 -8.95 4.81
#